data_AF-A0A925IPE4-F1
#
_entry.id   AF-A0A925IPE4-F1
#
_cell.length_a   1.000
_cell.length_b   1.000
_cell.length_c   1.000
_cell.angle_alpha   90.00
_cell.angle_beta   90.00
_cell.angle_gamma   90.00
#
_symmetry.space_group_name_H-M   'P 1'
#
loop_
_entity.id
_entity.type
_entity.pdbx_description
1 polymer ?
#
loop_
_entity_poly.entity_id
_entity_poly.type
_entity_poly.pdbx_seq_one_letter_code
_entity_poly.pdbx_strand_id
1 'polypeptide(L)'
;MKKFLGNEVFLGLLITLLSVFTAISSYQGALAGGAQNDAEIKGMQELNDGNAVYLTENQNIGQDYNYYDNWYLNETERPDVAEYYEFNFSQQLQDAIARDPNTVWDDQYYAEMSAASTEYFDGSEASFKLAADWNQRGDWLQLVLTIMAIGLAFAGWASINKEESNLRAFFSLLSIIAFVVGLLYYFTTPVVG
;
A
#
# COMPACT_ATOMS: atom_id res chain seq x y z
N MET A 1 32.13 14.98 -33.33
CA MET A 1 31.23 15.21 -32.18
C MET A 1 30.42 16.51 -32.29
N LYS A 2 31.05 17.70 -32.40
CA LYS A 2 30.31 18.98 -32.56
C LYS A 2 29.29 19.01 -33.70
N LYS A 3 29.66 18.56 -34.91
CA LYS A 3 28.73 18.49 -36.06
C LYS A 3 27.53 17.56 -35.85
N PHE A 4 27.66 16.56 -34.98
CA PHE A 4 26.58 15.61 -34.69
C PHE A 4 25.66 16.14 -33.57
N LEU A 5 26.26 16.58 -32.46
CA LEU A 5 25.52 17.16 -31.32
C LEU A 5 24.84 18.49 -31.66
N GLY A 6 25.35 19.21 -32.66
CA GLY A 6 24.77 20.43 -33.20
C GLY A 6 23.76 20.20 -34.33
N ASN A 7 23.50 18.96 -34.77
CA ASN A 7 22.55 18.71 -35.86
C ASN A 7 21.11 18.99 -35.41
N GLU A 8 20.36 19.76 -36.20
CA GLU A 8 18.95 20.09 -35.95
C GLU A 8 18.05 18.86 -35.89
N VAL A 9 18.27 17.88 -36.77
CA VAL A 9 17.51 16.62 -36.80
C VAL A 9 17.75 15.83 -35.51
N PHE A 10 19.01 15.81 -35.04
CA PHE A 10 19.36 15.13 -33.80
C PHE A 10 18.70 15.81 -32.58
N LEU A 11 18.76 17.14 -32.49
CA LEU A 11 18.10 17.88 -31.42
C LEU A 11 16.58 17.74 -31.47
N GLY A 12 15.98 17.75 -32.66
CA GLY A 12 14.56 17.49 -32.86
C GLY A 12 14.15 16.11 -32.34
N LEU A 13 14.91 15.06 -32.69
CA LEU A 13 14.70 13.72 -32.17
C LEU A 13 14.81 13.67 -30.64
N LEU A 14 15.83 14.31 -30.07
CA LEU A 14 16.07 14.33 -28.63
C LEU A 14 14.89 15.00 -27.89
N ILE A 15 14.42 16.13 -28.40
CA ILE A 15 13.21 16.82 -27.89
C ILE A 15 12.00 15.90 -27.94
N THR A 16 11.77 15.21 -29.06
CA THR A 16 10.63 14.28 -29.21
C THR A 16 10.70 13.16 -28.19
N LEU A 17 11.86 12.50 -28.05
CA LEU A 17 12.02 11.38 -27.11
C LEU A 17 11.81 11.83 -25.67
N LEU A 18 12.46 12.92 -25.25
CA LEU A 18 12.32 13.45 -23.90
C LEU A 18 10.87 13.84 -23.59
N SER A 19 10.17 14.45 -24.55
CA SER A 19 8.75 14.81 -24.40
C SER A 19 7.87 13.57 -24.23
N VAL A 20 8.09 12.53 -25.04
CA VAL A 20 7.35 11.26 -24.94
C VAL A 20 7.58 10.59 -23.59
N PHE A 21 8.84 10.49 -23.13
CA PHE A 21 9.13 9.89 -21.83
C PHE A 21 8.62 10.72 -20.64
N THR A 22 8.61 12.05 -20.77
CA THR A 22 7.98 12.93 -19.77
C THR A 22 6.48 12.62 -19.67
N ALA A 23 5.79 12.53 -20.81
CA ALA A 23 4.36 12.21 -20.86
C ALA A 23 4.06 10.81 -20.32
N ILE A 24 4.86 9.80 -20.71
CA ILE A 24 4.71 8.42 -20.24
C ILE A 24 4.88 8.34 -18.73
N SER A 25 5.94 8.95 -18.19
CA SER A 25 6.23 8.92 -16.75
C SER A 25 5.15 9.63 -15.94
N SER A 26 4.63 10.76 -16.46
CA SER A 26 3.49 11.47 -15.88
C SER A 26 2.23 10.61 -15.83
N TYR A 27 1.88 9.98 -16.95
CA TYR A 27 0.71 9.12 -17.05
C TYR A 27 0.81 7.91 -16.11
N GLN A 28 1.94 7.22 -16.11
CA GLN A 28 2.14 6.08 -15.21
C GLN A 28 2.17 6.52 -13.74
N GLY A 29 2.71 7.71 -13.43
CA GLY A 29 2.70 8.27 -12.08
C GLY A 29 1.27 8.53 -11.60
N ALA A 30 0.41 9.08 -12.46
CA ALA A 30 -1.01 9.27 -12.15
C ALA A 30 -1.75 7.94 -11.92
N LEU A 31 -1.46 6.90 -12.70
CA LEU A 31 -2.01 5.56 -12.47
C LEU A 31 -1.55 4.98 -11.13
N ALA A 32 -0.27 5.14 -10.79
CA ALA A 32 0.26 4.70 -9.50
C ALA A 32 -0.42 5.43 -8.33
N GLY A 33 -0.63 6.74 -8.44
CA GLY A 33 -1.37 7.52 -7.44
C GLY A 33 -2.83 7.08 -7.30
N GLY A 34 -3.50 6.71 -8.40
CA GLY A 34 -4.84 6.12 -8.36
C GLY A 34 -4.86 4.80 -7.61
N ALA A 35 -3.95 3.88 -7.95
CA ALA A 35 -3.84 2.58 -7.31
C ALA A 35 -3.45 2.66 -5.83
N GLN A 36 -2.57 3.60 -5.46
CA GLN A 36 -2.27 3.93 -4.07
C GLN A 36 -3.56 4.31 -3.32
N ASN A 37 -4.30 5.29 -3.84
CA ASN A 37 -5.50 5.80 -3.18
C ASN A 37 -6.58 4.72 -3.03
N ASP A 38 -6.77 3.87 -4.04
CA ASP A 38 -7.71 2.75 -3.97
C ASP A 38 -7.30 1.76 -2.86
N ALA A 39 -6.01 1.45 -2.74
CA ALA A 39 -5.48 0.57 -1.70
C ALA A 39 -5.56 1.21 -0.30
N GLU A 40 -5.30 2.52 -0.15
CA GLU A 40 -5.48 3.25 1.11
C GLU A 40 -6.94 3.25 1.57
N ILE A 41 -7.88 3.50 0.65
CA ILE A 41 -9.31 3.46 0.95
C ILE A 41 -9.72 2.07 1.42
N LYS A 42 -9.26 1.02 0.73
CA LYS A 42 -9.54 -0.36 1.13
C LYS A 42 -8.96 -0.68 2.51
N GLY A 43 -7.71 -0.29 2.77
CA GLY A 43 -7.07 -0.49 4.07
C GLY A 43 -7.83 0.22 5.19
N MET A 44 -8.30 1.45 4.96
CA MET A 44 -9.13 2.17 5.93
C MET A 44 -10.51 1.51 6.15
N GLN A 45 -11.12 0.95 5.10
CA GLN A 45 -12.38 0.21 5.23
C GLN A 45 -12.18 -1.03 6.12
N GLU A 46 -11.20 -1.87 5.78
CA GLU A 46 -10.88 -3.08 6.54
C GLU A 46 -10.49 -2.76 7.98
N LEU A 47 -9.73 -1.69 8.22
CA LEU A 47 -9.39 -1.24 9.58
C LEU A 47 -10.63 -0.82 10.39
N ASN A 48 -11.56 -0.08 9.78
CA ASN A 48 -12.77 0.37 10.45
C ASN A 48 -13.70 -0.81 10.76
N ASP A 49 -13.88 -1.72 9.80
CA ASP A 49 -14.68 -2.93 9.98
C ASP A 49 -14.06 -3.83 11.05
N GLY A 50 -12.73 -4.05 11.00
CA GLY A 50 -12.00 -4.79 12.02
C GLY A 50 -12.15 -4.19 13.42
N ASN A 51 -12.11 -2.87 13.56
CA ASN A 51 -12.37 -2.21 14.85
C ASN A 51 -13.79 -2.43 15.35
N ALA A 52 -14.80 -2.38 14.46
CA ALA A 52 -16.19 -2.62 14.84
C ALA A 52 -16.41 -4.07 15.29
N VAL A 53 -15.82 -5.02 14.57
CA VAL A 53 -15.86 -6.46 14.91
C VAL A 53 -15.12 -6.72 16.22
N TYR A 54 -13.91 -6.20 16.39
CA TYR A 54 -13.12 -6.32 17.61
C TYR A 54 -13.87 -5.82 18.86
N LEU A 55 -14.61 -4.71 18.75
CA LEU A 55 -15.44 -4.22 19.84
C LEU A 55 -16.58 -5.20 20.18
N THR A 56 -17.18 -5.82 19.17
CA THR A 56 -18.22 -6.84 19.35
C THR A 56 -17.66 -8.09 19.98
N GLU A 57 -16.51 -8.57 19.52
CA GLU A 57 -15.81 -9.73 20.08
C GLU A 57 -15.46 -9.51 21.56
N ASN A 58 -14.94 -8.32 21.92
CA ASN A 58 -14.67 -7.99 23.31
C ASN A 58 -15.93 -7.96 24.19
N GLN A 59 -17.06 -7.49 23.66
CA GLN A 59 -18.33 -7.54 24.37
C GLN A 59 -18.78 -8.98 24.60
N ASN A 60 -18.64 -9.84 23.58
CA ASN A 60 -18.98 -11.25 23.68
C ASN A 60 -18.09 -12.00 24.67
N ILE A 61 -16.77 -11.73 24.68
CA ILE A 61 -15.85 -12.28 25.68
C ILE A 61 -16.26 -11.85 27.10
N GLY A 62 -16.59 -10.57 27.29
CA GLY A 62 -17.06 -10.07 28.58
C GLY A 62 -18.40 -10.72 29.01
N GLN A 63 -19.27 -11.00 28.05
CA GLN A 63 -20.54 -11.70 28.27
C GLN A 63 -20.31 -13.17 28.65
N ASP A 64 -19.38 -13.85 27.98
CA ASP A 64 -18.97 -15.21 28.30
C ASP A 64 -18.40 -15.31 29.72
N TYR A 65 -17.55 -14.37 30.14
CA TYR A 65 -17.09 -14.32 31.55
C TYR A 65 -18.25 -14.21 32.51
N ASN A 66 -19.20 -13.30 32.23
CA ASN A 66 -20.34 -13.10 33.11
C ASN A 66 -21.20 -14.37 33.20
N TYR A 67 -21.48 -15.02 32.09
CA TYR A 67 -22.27 -16.23 32.07
C TYR A 67 -21.54 -17.40 32.72
N TYR A 68 -20.27 -17.60 32.43
CA TYR A 68 -19.46 -18.67 33.03
C TYR A 68 -19.38 -18.52 34.55
N ASP A 69 -19.10 -17.32 35.05
CA ASP A 69 -19.04 -17.06 36.50
C ASP A 69 -20.39 -17.34 37.18
N ASN A 70 -21.50 -16.90 36.59
CA ASN A 70 -22.82 -17.14 37.18
C ASN A 70 -23.26 -18.60 37.08
N TRP A 71 -22.91 -19.31 36.01
CA TRP A 71 -23.11 -20.75 35.91
C TRP A 71 -22.34 -21.47 37.02
N TYR A 72 -21.04 -21.22 37.15
CA TYR A 72 -20.16 -21.86 38.13
C TYR A 72 -20.62 -21.61 39.57
N LEU A 73 -21.13 -20.42 39.88
CA LEU A 73 -21.66 -20.10 41.21
C LEU A 73 -22.99 -20.81 41.55
N ASN A 74 -23.76 -21.23 40.55
CA ASN A 74 -25.09 -21.82 40.74
C ASN A 74 -25.16 -23.33 40.46
N GLU A 75 -24.12 -23.93 39.84
CA GLU A 75 -24.15 -25.32 39.35
C GLU A 75 -24.59 -26.35 40.41
N THR A 76 -24.22 -26.15 41.68
CA THR A 76 -24.51 -27.08 42.78
C THR A 76 -25.80 -26.74 43.52
N GLU A 77 -26.03 -25.45 43.81
CA GLU A 77 -27.11 -25.01 44.72
C GLU A 77 -28.40 -24.67 43.97
N ARG A 78 -28.30 -24.23 42.71
CA ARG A 78 -29.42 -23.76 41.87
C ARG A 78 -29.23 -24.21 40.41
N PRO A 79 -29.35 -25.52 40.14
CA PRO A 79 -29.05 -26.07 38.81
C PRO A 79 -29.98 -25.53 37.70
N ASP A 80 -31.20 -25.15 38.05
CA ASP A 80 -32.15 -24.48 37.14
C ASP A 80 -31.65 -23.10 36.66
N VAL A 81 -30.92 -22.40 37.52
CA VAL A 81 -30.29 -21.11 37.19
C VAL A 81 -29.01 -21.32 36.40
N ALA A 82 -28.22 -22.34 36.76
CA ALA A 82 -27.01 -22.68 36.03
C ALA A 82 -27.32 -23.02 34.56
N GLU A 83 -28.35 -23.84 34.30
CA GLU A 83 -28.76 -24.22 32.94
C GLU A 83 -29.10 -23.00 32.06
N TYR A 84 -29.70 -21.95 32.64
CA TYR A 84 -29.96 -20.69 31.92
C TYR A 84 -28.67 -20.03 31.45
N TYR A 85 -27.63 -19.96 32.29
CA TYR A 85 -26.37 -19.33 31.92
C TYR A 85 -25.59 -20.18 30.91
N GLU A 86 -25.56 -21.49 31.10
CA GLU A 86 -24.92 -22.44 30.17
C GLU A 86 -25.52 -22.37 28.77
N PHE A 87 -26.86 -22.27 28.67
CA PHE A 87 -27.55 -22.11 27.40
C PHE A 87 -27.11 -20.87 26.60
N ASN A 88 -26.62 -19.83 27.29
CA ASN A 88 -26.19 -18.58 26.65
C ASN A 88 -24.67 -18.51 26.40
N PHE A 89 -23.92 -19.58 26.68
CA PHE A 89 -22.49 -19.62 26.33
C PHE A 89 -22.30 -19.48 24.82
N SER A 90 -21.29 -18.70 24.42
CA SER A 90 -20.83 -18.74 23.03
C SER A 90 -20.38 -20.14 22.64
N GLN A 91 -20.36 -20.44 21.33
CA GLN A 91 -19.86 -21.71 20.84
C GLN A 91 -18.39 -21.90 21.22
N GLN A 92 -17.59 -20.83 21.14
CA GLN A 92 -16.17 -20.82 21.49
C GLN A 92 -15.95 -21.17 22.96
N LEU A 93 -16.80 -20.66 23.86
CA LEU A 93 -16.76 -21.02 25.28
C LEU A 93 -17.11 -22.49 25.49
N GLN A 94 -18.17 -22.99 24.84
CA GLN A 94 -18.55 -24.41 24.91
C GLN A 94 -17.41 -25.33 24.42
N ASP A 95 -16.77 -24.96 23.30
CA ASP A 95 -15.66 -25.71 22.71
C ASP A 95 -14.42 -25.68 23.63
N ALA A 96 -14.17 -24.55 24.30
CA ALA A 96 -13.08 -24.42 25.27
C ALA A 96 -13.30 -25.28 26.52
N ILE A 97 -14.53 -25.30 27.07
CA ILE A 97 -14.91 -26.17 28.20
C ILE A 97 -14.78 -27.64 27.79
N ALA A 98 -15.20 -28.01 26.59
CA ALA A 98 -15.09 -29.37 26.07
C ALA A 98 -13.63 -29.82 25.87
N ARG A 99 -12.73 -28.88 25.55
CA ARG A 99 -11.29 -29.12 25.40
C ARG A 99 -10.60 -29.34 26.75
N ASP A 100 -10.73 -28.40 27.68
CA ASP A 100 -10.27 -28.55 29.07
C ASP A 100 -11.10 -27.67 30.02
N PRO A 101 -11.96 -28.28 30.88
CA PRO A 101 -12.80 -27.52 31.79
C PRO A 101 -12.03 -26.79 32.90
N ASN A 102 -10.74 -27.10 33.12
CA ASN A 102 -9.92 -26.42 34.13
C ASN A 102 -9.16 -25.20 33.58
N THR A 103 -9.09 -25.06 32.25
CA THR A 103 -8.36 -23.97 31.57
C THR A 103 -9.16 -23.44 30.38
N VAL A 104 -10.39 -23.02 30.66
CA VAL A 104 -11.36 -22.53 29.66
C VAL A 104 -10.87 -21.27 28.93
N TRP A 105 -10.16 -20.37 29.62
CA TRP A 105 -9.67 -19.10 29.08
C TRP A 105 -8.25 -19.23 28.51
N ASP A 106 -8.08 -20.14 27.58
CA ASP A 106 -6.80 -20.38 26.92
C ASP A 106 -6.62 -19.52 25.65
N ASP A 107 -5.41 -19.53 25.09
CA ASP A 107 -5.08 -18.78 23.87
C ASP A 107 -5.96 -19.19 22.69
N GLN A 108 -6.42 -20.45 22.63
CA GLN A 108 -7.27 -20.93 21.55
C GLN A 108 -8.66 -20.30 21.60
N TYR A 109 -9.27 -20.17 22.78
CA TYR A 109 -10.52 -19.44 22.95
C TYR A 109 -10.41 -18.00 22.43
N TYR A 110 -9.37 -17.26 22.83
CA TYR A 110 -9.19 -15.88 22.38
C TYR A 110 -8.89 -15.78 20.89
N ALA A 111 -8.09 -16.70 20.34
CA ALA A 111 -7.80 -16.73 18.91
C ALA A 111 -9.07 -16.98 18.09
N GLU A 112 -9.93 -17.90 18.52
CA GLU A 112 -11.21 -18.19 17.86
C GLU A 112 -12.21 -17.04 18.01
N MET A 113 -12.26 -16.41 19.19
CA MET A 113 -13.10 -15.23 19.43
C MET A 113 -12.66 -14.01 18.63
N SER A 114 -11.36 -13.85 18.36
CA SER A 114 -10.80 -12.71 17.62
C SER A 114 -10.48 -13.00 16.16
N ALA A 115 -10.86 -14.18 15.64
CA ALA A 115 -10.50 -14.61 14.30
C ALA A 115 -11.01 -13.63 13.22
N ALA A 116 -12.22 -13.10 13.38
CA ALA A 116 -12.83 -12.23 12.38
C ALA A 116 -12.18 -10.84 12.36
N SER A 117 -11.96 -10.21 13.52
CA SER A 117 -11.24 -8.93 13.56
C SER A 117 -9.79 -9.07 13.08
N THR A 118 -9.14 -10.19 13.38
CA THR A 118 -7.78 -10.48 12.90
C THR A 118 -7.73 -10.53 11.36
N GLU A 119 -8.69 -11.19 10.71
CA GLU A 119 -8.76 -11.23 9.24
C GLU A 119 -8.88 -9.82 8.63
N TYR A 120 -9.70 -8.96 9.23
CA TYR A 120 -9.81 -7.56 8.80
C TYR A 120 -8.52 -6.77 9.01
N PHE A 121 -7.83 -6.95 10.14
CA PHE A 121 -6.57 -6.26 10.40
C PHE A 121 -5.45 -6.72 9.46
N ASP A 122 -5.36 -8.02 9.18
CA ASP A 122 -4.42 -8.58 8.20
C ASP A 122 -4.69 -8.04 6.79
N GLY A 123 -5.97 -7.98 6.39
CA GLY A 123 -6.40 -7.36 5.13
C GLY A 123 -5.97 -5.89 5.05
N SER A 124 -6.26 -5.14 6.11
CA SER A 124 -5.89 -3.73 6.22
C SER A 124 -4.38 -3.52 6.08
N GLU A 125 -3.57 -4.32 6.78
CA GLU A 125 -2.10 -4.25 6.68
C GLU A 125 -1.62 -4.54 5.25
N ALA A 126 -2.15 -5.59 4.61
CA ALA A 126 -1.82 -5.92 3.23
C ALA A 126 -2.18 -4.78 2.26
N SER A 127 -3.35 -4.17 2.44
CA SER A 127 -3.82 -3.03 1.65
C SER A 127 -2.92 -1.79 1.84
N PHE A 128 -2.53 -1.46 3.07
CA PHE A 128 -1.60 -0.34 3.32
C PHE A 128 -0.19 -0.60 2.80
N LYS A 129 0.30 -1.83 2.88
CA LYS A 129 1.57 -2.23 2.27
C LYS A 129 1.52 -2.02 0.75
N LEU A 130 0.45 -2.47 0.09
CA LEU A 130 0.26 -2.28 -1.33
C LEU A 130 0.20 -0.80 -1.71
N ALA A 131 -0.49 0.02 -0.91
CA ALA A 131 -0.51 1.47 -1.09
C ALA A 131 0.91 2.08 -1.02
N ALA A 132 1.71 1.66 -0.04
CA ALA A 132 3.09 2.14 0.10
C ALA A 132 3.96 1.77 -1.11
N ASP A 133 3.81 0.55 -1.65
CA ASP A 133 4.52 0.09 -2.84
C ASP A 133 4.13 0.93 -4.08
N TRP A 134 2.83 1.25 -4.25
CA TRP A 134 2.35 2.14 -5.31
C TRP A 134 2.82 3.58 -5.15
N ASN A 135 2.81 4.10 -3.92
CA ASN A 135 3.35 5.43 -3.62
C ASN A 135 4.83 5.52 -4.01
N GLN A 136 5.63 4.52 -3.61
CA GLN A 136 7.04 4.46 -3.96
C GLN A 136 7.22 4.44 -5.48
N ARG A 137 6.47 3.61 -6.21
CA ARG A 137 6.51 3.60 -7.69
C ARG A 137 6.17 4.98 -8.27
N GLY A 138 5.14 5.65 -7.74
CA GLY A 138 4.76 7.01 -8.12
C GLY A 138 5.89 8.01 -7.96
N ASP A 139 6.57 8.00 -6.81
CA ASP A 139 7.72 8.88 -6.52
C ASP A 139 8.87 8.67 -7.52
N TRP A 140 9.18 7.42 -7.86
CA TRP A 140 10.21 7.10 -8.86
C TRP A 140 9.84 7.63 -10.24
N LEU A 141 8.58 7.48 -10.65
CA LEU A 141 8.10 8.00 -11.94
C LEU A 141 8.11 9.53 -11.99
N GLN A 142 7.79 10.19 -10.87
CA GLN A 142 7.89 11.64 -10.75
C GLN A 142 9.34 12.14 -10.87
N LEU A 143 10.29 11.39 -10.32
CA LEU A 143 11.72 11.66 -10.48
C LEU A 143 12.15 11.52 -11.95
N VAL A 144 11.74 10.44 -12.64
CA VAL A 144 12.00 10.26 -14.07
C VAL A 144 11.43 11.43 -14.88
N LEU A 145 10.17 11.80 -14.63
CA LEU A 145 9.51 12.94 -15.27
C LEU A 145 10.35 14.20 -15.14
N THR A 146 10.82 14.50 -13.93
CA THR A 146 11.59 15.70 -13.64
C THR A 146 12.93 15.70 -14.37
N ILE A 147 13.64 14.57 -14.37
CA ILE A 147 14.92 14.43 -15.10
C ILE A 147 14.70 14.60 -16.60
N MET A 148 13.66 13.97 -17.17
CA MET A 148 13.33 14.08 -18.59
C MET A 148 12.92 15.50 -18.97
N ALA A 149 12.15 16.20 -18.13
CA ALA A 149 11.75 17.59 -18.35
C ALA A 149 12.96 18.55 -18.31
N ILE A 150 13.92 18.33 -17.41
CA ILE A 150 15.18 19.08 -17.38
C ILE A 150 15.99 18.81 -18.67
N GLY A 151 16.09 17.55 -19.08
CA GLY A 151 16.72 17.17 -20.34
C GLY A 151 16.07 17.87 -21.54
N LEU A 152 14.74 17.96 -21.56
CA LEU A 152 13.97 18.64 -22.60
C LEU A 152 14.28 20.13 -22.63
N ALA A 153 14.38 20.78 -21.47
CA ALA A 153 14.78 22.18 -21.36
C ALA A 153 16.19 22.40 -21.95
N PHE A 154 17.15 21.53 -21.65
CA PHE A 154 18.49 21.61 -22.25
C PHE A 154 18.47 21.41 -23.76
N ALA A 155 17.68 20.47 -24.28
CA ALA A 155 17.54 20.30 -25.73
C ALA A 155 16.93 21.55 -26.40
N GLY A 156 15.95 22.18 -25.75
CA GLY A 156 15.38 23.45 -26.19
C GLY A 156 16.40 24.60 -26.20
N TRP A 157 17.22 24.73 -25.16
CA TRP A 157 18.32 25.70 -25.16
C TRP A 157 19.35 25.41 -26.24
N ALA A 158 19.67 24.13 -26.51
CA ALA A 158 20.56 23.77 -27.59
C ALA A 158 19.98 24.15 -28.97
N SER A 159 18.68 23.95 -29.20
CA SER A 159 18.06 24.16 -30.52
C SER A 159 18.05 25.63 -30.96
N ILE A 160 17.93 26.57 -30.02
CA ILE A 160 17.93 28.01 -30.33
C ILE A 160 19.34 28.60 -30.54
N ASN A 161 20.39 27.88 -30.14
CA ASN A 161 21.76 28.34 -30.32
C ASN A 161 22.23 28.11 -31.77
N LYS A 162 23.04 29.03 -32.30
CA LYS A 162 23.66 28.88 -33.63
C LYS A 162 24.47 27.58 -33.71
N GLU A 163 24.53 26.97 -34.89
CA GLU A 163 25.19 25.68 -35.11
C GLU A 163 26.68 25.68 -34.69
N GLU A 164 27.38 26.80 -34.92
CA GLU A 164 28.80 26.97 -34.58
C GLU A 164 29.04 27.22 -33.08
N SER A 165 27.98 27.47 -32.30
CA SER A 165 28.08 27.81 -30.88
C SER A 165 28.53 26.62 -30.05
N ASN A 166 29.57 26.80 -29.24
CA ASN A 166 29.99 25.81 -28.25
C ASN A 166 28.89 25.52 -27.21
N LEU A 167 28.00 26.50 -26.95
CA LEU A 167 26.87 26.35 -26.02
C LEU A 167 25.84 25.34 -26.53
N ARG A 168 25.62 25.28 -27.86
CA ARG A 168 24.73 24.27 -28.47
C ARG A 168 25.19 22.86 -28.15
N ALA A 169 26.47 22.59 -28.37
CA ALA A 169 27.07 21.28 -28.07
C ALA A 169 27.05 20.97 -26.57
N PHE A 170 27.28 21.98 -25.71
CA PHE A 170 27.23 21.82 -24.26
C PHE A 170 25.83 21.46 -23.75
N PHE A 171 24.80 22.21 -24.12
CA PHE A 171 23.42 21.91 -23.72
C PHE A 171 22.90 20.61 -24.33
N SER A 172 23.28 20.30 -25.57
CA SER A 172 22.99 19.00 -26.20
C SER A 172 23.57 17.84 -25.39
N LEU A 173 24.81 17.96 -24.91
CA LEU A 173 25.43 16.95 -24.05
C LEU A 173 24.69 16.80 -22.71
N LEU A 174 24.34 17.90 -22.04
CA LEU A 174 23.57 17.83 -20.79
C LEU A 174 22.20 17.18 -20.99
N SER A 175 21.54 17.46 -22.12
CA SER A 175 20.28 16.83 -22.48
C SER A 175 20.42 15.32 -22.67
N ILE A 176 21.48 14.87 -23.35
CA ILE A 176 21.78 13.43 -23.50
C ILE A 176 22.03 12.78 -22.15
N ILE A 177 22.82 13.41 -21.27
CA ILE A 177 23.09 12.89 -19.92
C ILE A 177 21.78 12.75 -19.15
N ALA A 178 20.93 13.78 -19.17
CA ALA A 178 19.61 13.72 -18.54
C ALA A 178 18.73 12.60 -19.12
N PHE A 179 18.71 12.45 -20.45
CA PHE A 179 17.97 11.37 -21.10
C PHE A 179 18.45 9.98 -20.65
N VAL A 180 19.77 9.75 -20.65
CA VAL A 180 20.35 8.46 -20.23
C VAL A 180 20.06 8.20 -18.75
N VAL A 181 20.26 9.18 -17.88
CA VAL A 181 19.97 9.03 -16.44
C VAL A 181 18.48 8.78 -16.22
N GLY A 182 17.59 9.52 -16.89
CA GLY A 182 16.16 9.31 -16.82
C GLY A 182 15.75 7.90 -17.26
N LEU A 183 16.36 7.37 -18.32
CA LEU A 183 16.14 5.99 -18.76
C LEU A 183 16.61 4.98 -17.71
N LEU A 184 17.79 5.17 -17.12
CA LEU A 184 18.29 4.31 -16.06
C LEU A 184 17.30 4.25 -14.89
N TYR A 185 16.86 5.42 -14.41
CA TYR A 185 15.86 5.49 -13.34
C TYR A 185 14.53 4.82 -13.74
N TYR A 186 14.07 5.06 -14.97
CA TYR A 186 12.83 4.47 -15.49
C TYR A 186 12.88 2.94 -15.50
N PHE A 187 14.00 2.35 -15.93
CA PHE A 187 14.15 0.89 -15.96
C PHE A 187 14.39 0.29 -14.57
N THR A 188 14.80 1.08 -13.58
CA THR A 188 14.92 0.64 -12.18
C THR A 188 13.68 0.94 -11.33
N THR A 189 12.68 1.61 -11.88
CA THR A 189 11.42 1.91 -11.18
C THR A 189 10.79 0.60 -10.66
N PRO A 190 10.47 0.51 -9.36
CA PRO A 190 9.87 -0.69 -8.77
C PRO A 190 8.59 -1.11 -9.50
N VAL A 191 8.45 -2.41 -9.75
CA VAL A 191 7.21 -3.00 -10.27
C VAL A 191 6.37 -3.43 -9.08
N VAL A 192 5.12 -2.99 -9.05
CA VAL A 192 4.13 -3.43 -8.06
C VAL A 192 3.32 -4.56 -8.70
N GLY A 193 3.23 -5.70 -8.01
CA GLY A 193 2.58 -6.92 -8.48
C GLY A 193 1.46 -7.35 -7.55
#